data_AF-L8WPF2-F1
#
_entry.id   AF-L8WPF2-F1
#
_cell.length_a   1.000
_cell.length_b   1.000
_cell.length_c   1.000
_cell.angle_alpha   90.00
_cell.angle_beta   90.00
_cell.angle_gamma   90.00
#
_symmetry.space_group_name_H-M   'P 1'
#
loop_
_entity.id
_entity.type
_entity.pdbx_description
1 polymer ?
#
loop_
_entity_poly.entity_id
_entity_poly.type
_entity_poly.pdbx_seq_one_letter_code
_entity_poly.pdbx_strand_id
1 'polypeptide(L)'
;MALQSDISTLSTPVSSIPLSTRMVSFLATAGAMLTTENPLIWSYTRGAAHPLADMSGPYYIYGAPNVNFAPGKAVLGATEDLKSEYNIMWLRRSPHQTDSAPIIYTASPLFLFSGKVLGPNGEPVEATLDLWQANTRGEYWLSEYRNRGKITVDPSTGSFEILTIPPAIYAILGAQRVAHIHGIITAPGYQSLITQIYLCPKNDLTMMRGNRENMIKGWSIPTEKGDRYWDWPQLESSETETVKLVEEWNSRLASQPDGWKITCGASQVITLNKA
;
A
#
# COMPACT_ATOMS: atom_id res chain seq x y z
N MET A 1 8.94 1.93 33.63
CA MET A 1 8.00 3.06 33.44
C MET A 1 7.85 3.24 31.94
N ALA A 2 6.85 2.58 31.35
CA ALA A 2 6.66 2.60 29.90
C ALA A 2 6.10 3.96 29.49
N LEU A 3 6.78 4.64 28.57
CA LEU A 3 6.25 5.82 27.88
C LEU A 3 5.02 5.37 27.08
N GLN A 4 3.87 5.51 27.70
CA GLN A 4 2.59 5.52 27.02
C GLN A 4 2.55 6.83 26.24
N SER A 5 3.10 6.81 25.02
CA SER A 5 2.98 7.95 24.11
C SER A 5 1.50 8.14 23.84
N ASP A 6 0.94 9.25 24.32
CA ASP A 6 -0.40 9.70 23.98
C ASP A 6 -0.54 9.73 22.45
N ILE A 7 -1.20 8.71 21.88
CA ILE A 7 -1.59 8.66 20.48
C ILE A 7 -2.84 9.54 20.33
N SER A 8 -2.70 10.85 20.61
CA SER A 8 -3.86 11.74 20.66
C SER A 8 -4.48 11.99 19.28
N THR A 9 -3.80 11.64 18.19
CA THR A 9 -4.42 11.19 16.94
C THR A 9 -3.43 10.31 16.16
N LEU A 10 -3.88 9.22 15.54
CA LEU A 10 -3.07 8.43 14.56
C LEU A 10 -2.86 9.20 13.23
N SER A 11 -3.16 10.50 13.23
CA SER A 11 -3.36 11.34 12.07
C SER A 11 -2.16 12.29 11.94
N THR A 12 -1.21 11.97 11.07
CA THR A 12 -0.07 12.87 10.82
C THR A 12 -0.47 14.00 9.86
N PRO A 13 -0.19 15.28 10.19
CA PRO A 13 -0.40 16.38 9.26
C PRO A 13 0.37 16.15 7.96
N VAL A 14 -0.30 16.31 6.82
CA VAL A 14 0.34 16.18 5.52
C VAL A 14 1.27 17.39 5.30
N SER A 15 2.56 17.12 5.07
CA SER A 15 3.55 18.16 4.79
C SER A 15 3.60 18.49 3.29
N SER A 16 3.81 19.77 2.98
CA SER A 16 3.95 20.25 1.62
C SER A 16 5.33 19.88 1.03
N ILE A 17 5.36 19.70 -0.30
CA ILE A 17 6.55 19.36 -1.07
C ILE A 17 7.04 20.62 -1.78
N PRO A 18 8.28 21.09 -1.51
CA PRO A 18 8.87 22.23 -2.22
C PRO A 18 8.88 22.05 -3.74
N LEU A 19 8.77 23.15 -4.49
CA LEU A 19 8.84 23.09 -5.96
C LEU A 19 10.16 22.46 -6.45
N SER A 20 11.28 22.77 -5.80
CA SER A 20 12.57 22.17 -6.11
C SER A 20 12.56 20.64 -5.98
N THR A 21 12.01 20.11 -4.89
CA THR A 21 11.87 18.66 -4.67
C THR A 21 10.99 18.01 -5.73
N ARG A 22 9.88 18.66 -6.12
CA ARG A 22 9.02 18.19 -7.22
C ARG A 22 9.77 18.11 -8.53
N MET A 23 10.51 19.17 -8.88
CA MET A 23 11.30 19.22 -10.13
C MET A 23 12.40 18.17 -10.16
N VAL A 24 13.17 18.03 -9.06
CA VAL A 24 14.22 17.01 -8.96
C VAL A 24 13.64 15.60 -9.09
N SER A 25 12.52 15.33 -8.41
CA SER A 25 11.86 14.02 -8.47
C SER A 25 11.36 13.69 -9.88
N PHE A 26 10.77 14.67 -10.57
CA PHE A 26 10.35 14.52 -11.97
C PHE A 26 11.53 14.23 -12.89
N LEU A 27 12.61 15.02 -12.80
CA LEU A 27 13.80 14.84 -13.64
C LEU A 27 14.48 13.50 -13.38
N ALA A 28 14.59 13.08 -12.12
CA ALA A 28 15.16 11.78 -11.75
C ALA A 28 14.33 10.63 -12.32
N THR A 29 13.00 10.71 -12.21
CA THR A 29 12.08 9.69 -12.76
C THR A 29 12.18 9.64 -14.28
N ALA A 30 12.23 10.80 -14.95
CA ALA A 30 12.42 10.88 -16.39
C ALA A 30 13.77 10.28 -16.83
N GLY A 31 14.86 10.57 -16.11
CA GLY A 31 16.17 9.98 -16.35
C GLY A 31 16.21 8.46 -16.13
N ALA A 32 15.52 7.97 -15.10
CA ALA A 32 15.40 6.54 -14.83
C ALA A 32 14.65 5.82 -15.97
N MET A 33 13.57 6.41 -16.50
CA MET A 33 12.84 5.87 -17.65
C MET A 33 13.69 5.77 -18.93
N LEU A 34 14.74 6.58 -19.06
CA LEU A 34 15.69 6.49 -20.18
C LEU A 34 16.77 5.43 -19.96
N THR A 35 16.93 4.92 -18.73
CA THR A 35 18.04 4.07 -18.32
C THR A 35 17.54 2.81 -17.59
N THR A 36 17.54 2.82 -16.26
CA THR A 36 17.30 1.63 -15.42
C THR A 36 15.85 1.20 -15.35
N GLU A 37 14.91 2.08 -15.72
CA GLU A 37 13.48 1.81 -15.79
C GLU A 37 12.93 1.93 -17.23
N ASN A 38 13.80 1.74 -18.23
CA ASN A 38 13.38 1.76 -19.63
C ASN A 38 12.49 0.56 -19.96
N PRO A 39 11.19 0.75 -20.31
CA PRO A 39 10.24 -0.35 -20.50
C PRO A 39 10.64 -1.37 -21.59
N LEU A 40 11.51 -0.99 -22.53
CA LEU A 40 11.95 -1.85 -23.63
C LEU A 40 12.99 -2.89 -23.19
N ILE A 41 13.81 -2.57 -22.18
CA ILE A 41 14.91 -3.43 -21.72
C ILE A 41 14.78 -3.84 -20.25
N TRP A 42 13.79 -3.29 -19.53
CA TRP A 42 13.62 -3.46 -18.09
C TRP A 42 13.52 -4.94 -17.69
N SER A 43 12.80 -5.76 -18.47
CA SER A 43 12.64 -7.20 -18.21
C SER A 43 13.95 -8.00 -18.26
N TYR A 44 14.99 -7.47 -18.91
CA TYR A 44 16.31 -8.12 -19.01
C TYR A 44 17.33 -7.54 -18.02
N THR A 45 16.94 -6.51 -17.26
CA THR A 45 17.81 -5.80 -16.32
C THR A 45 17.21 -5.85 -14.93
N ARG A 46 16.66 -4.75 -14.42
CA ARG A 46 16.08 -4.69 -13.07
C ARG A 46 14.89 -5.61 -12.89
N GLY A 47 14.08 -5.82 -13.93
CA GLY A 47 12.93 -6.72 -13.87
C GLY A 47 13.29 -8.19 -13.74
N ALA A 48 14.48 -8.60 -14.19
CA ALA A 48 14.96 -9.98 -14.03
C ALA A 48 15.61 -10.23 -12.66
N ALA A 49 15.95 -9.17 -11.92
CA ALA A 49 16.72 -9.29 -10.68
C ALA A 49 15.90 -9.87 -9.52
N HIS A 50 14.57 -9.76 -9.56
CA HIS A 50 13.71 -10.20 -8.46
C HIS A 50 12.29 -10.52 -8.95
N PRO A 51 11.62 -11.59 -8.47
CA PRO A 51 10.25 -11.93 -8.91
C PRO A 51 9.19 -10.87 -8.60
N LEU A 52 9.38 -10.13 -7.50
CA LEU A 52 8.54 -8.98 -7.14
C LEU A 52 8.96 -7.67 -7.82
N ALA A 53 9.99 -7.65 -8.66
CA ALA A 53 10.47 -6.41 -9.27
C ALA A 53 9.37 -5.74 -10.09
N ASP A 54 9.28 -4.41 -10.00
CA ASP A 54 8.47 -3.58 -10.88
C ASP A 54 9.15 -2.22 -11.08
N MET A 55 8.52 -1.34 -11.85
CA MET A 55 9.00 0.03 -12.05
C MET A 55 8.50 0.96 -10.95
N SER A 56 9.27 1.99 -10.62
CA SER A 56 8.83 3.06 -9.72
C SER A 56 7.61 3.79 -10.30
N GLY A 57 7.56 3.99 -11.61
CA GLY A 57 6.47 4.73 -12.24
C GLY A 57 6.55 6.24 -12.00
N PRO A 58 5.62 7.02 -12.57
CA PRO A 58 5.83 8.45 -12.81
C PRO A 58 5.66 9.36 -11.59
N TYR A 59 5.19 8.81 -10.46
CA TYR A 59 4.75 9.61 -9.32
C TYR A 59 5.61 9.45 -8.08
N TYR A 60 6.84 8.92 -8.19
CA TYR A 60 7.77 8.91 -7.07
C TYR A 60 8.19 10.33 -6.69
N ILE A 61 8.28 10.63 -5.39
CA ILE A 61 8.76 11.91 -4.86
C ILE A 61 9.77 11.63 -3.75
N TYR A 62 10.96 12.22 -3.87
CA TYR A 62 11.98 12.10 -2.83
C TYR A 62 11.59 12.80 -1.53
N GLY A 63 12.05 12.25 -0.41
CA GLY A 63 12.00 12.93 0.88
C GLY A 63 10.72 12.71 1.68
N ALA A 64 9.96 11.64 1.37
CA ALA A 64 8.82 11.24 2.18
C ALA A 64 9.25 11.06 3.66
N PRO A 65 8.43 11.55 4.62
CA PRO A 65 8.75 11.48 6.04
C PRO A 65 8.68 10.04 6.55
N ASN A 66 9.33 9.77 7.68
CA ASN A 66 9.07 8.54 8.42
C ASN A 66 7.68 8.62 9.06
N VAL A 67 6.87 7.58 8.90
CA VAL A 67 5.47 7.53 9.39
C VAL A 67 5.23 6.41 10.41
N ASN A 68 6.31 5.84 10.98
CA ASN A 68 6.21 4.92 12.10
C ASN A 68 5.72 5.65 13.36
N PHE A 69 4.85 5.00 14.12
CA PHE A 69 4.55 5.39 15.51
C PHE A 69 5.02 4.35 16.53
N ALA A 70 5.40 3.16 16.07
CA ALA A 70 6.04 2.11 16.84
C ALA A 70 6.92 1.24 15.91
N PRO A 71 7.80 0.37 16.44
CA PRO A 71 8.59 -0.54 15.61
C PRO A 71 7.71 -1.36 14.66
N GLY A 72 7.98 -1.28 13.36
CA GLY A 72 7.19 -1.96 12.33
C GLY A 72 5.76 -1.43 12.12
N LYS A 73 5.22 -0.56 12.98
CA LYS A 73 3.82 -0.08 12.86
C LYS A 73 3.78 1.37 12.38
N ALA A 74 2.96 1.63 11.37
CA ALA A 74 2.89 2.92 10.71
C ALA A 74 1.47 3.28 10.24
N VAL A 75 1.22 4.58 10.03
CA VAL A 75 0.02 5.08 9.36
C VAL A 75 0.47 5.81 8.10
N LEU A 76 0.23 5.22 6.93
CA LEU A 76 0.55 5.81 5.64
C LEU A 76 -0.60 6.66 5.11
N GLY A 77 -1.83 6.23 5.37
CA GLY A 77 -3.04 6.92 4.92
C GLY A 77 -3.14 8.31 5.53
N ALA A 78 -3.34 9.33 4.71
CA ALA A 78 -3.60 10.66 5.21
C ALA A 78 -4.97 10.73 5.89
N THR A 79 -5.08 11.56 6.92
CA THR A 79 -6.31 11.74 7.72
C THR A 79 -7.53 11.99 6.85
N GLU A 80 -7.39 12.84 5.83
CA GLU A 80 -8.46 13.21 4.92
C GLU A 80 -8.95 12.03 4.08
N ASP A 81 -8.10 11.06 3.79
CA ASP A 81 -8.45 9.83 3.08
C ASP A 81 -8.93 8.71 4.02
N LEU A 82 -8.51 8.72 5.29
CA LEU A 82 -9.00 7.80 6.31
C LEU A 82 -10.41 8.20 6.80
N LYS A 83 -10.73 9.50 6.82
CA LYS A 83 -12.03 10.02 7.26
C LYS A 83 -13.11 10.12 6.17
N SER A 84 -12.72 10.07 4.91
CA SER A 84 -13.64 10.36 3.81
C SER A 84 -14.82 9.38 3.78
N GLU A 85 -16.04 9.91 3.87
CA GLU A 85 -17.25 9.19 3.48
C GLU A 85 -17.21 9.00 1.96
N TYR A 86 -17.21 7.76 1.50
CA TYR A 86 -17.24 7.49 0.06
C TYR A 86 -18.67 7.25 -0.41
N ASN A 87 -19.00 7.79 -1.58
CA ASN A 87 -20.01 7.17 -2.42
C ASN A 87 -19.23 6.39 -3.48
N ILE A 88 -19.11 5.07 -3.29
CA ILE A 88 -18.51 4.18 -4.30
C ILE A 88 -19.48 4.11 -5.49
N MET A 89 -19.44 5.12 -6.35
CA MET A 89 -20.10 5.08 -7.67
C MET A 89 -19.17 4.53 -8.76
N TRP A 90 -17.85 4.53 -8.54
CA TRP A 90 -16.87 4.38 -9.62
C TRP A 90 -16.26 2.97 -9.78
N LEU A 91 -16.53 2.03 -8.88
CA LEU A 91 -16.07 0.63 -9.04
C LEU A 91 -16.86 -0.19 -10.09
N ARG A 92 -17.73 0.45 -10.87
CA ARG A 92 -18.59 -0.20 -11.88
C ARG A 92 -18.35 0.23 -13.33
N ARG A 93 -17.10 0.34 -13.72
CA ARG A 93 -16.75 0.17 -15.14
C ARG A 93 -15.79 -0.99 -15.32
N SER A 94 -16.19 -2.16 -14.83
CA SER A 94 -15.89 -3.39 -15.58
C SER A 94 -16.80 -3.37 -16.82
N PRO A 95 -16.29 -3.50 -18.05
CA PRO A 95 -17.10 -3.49 -19.26
C PRO A 95 -18.14 -4.62 -19.34
N HIS A 96 -18.20 -5.54 -18.36
CA HIS A 96 -18.92 -6.82 -18.45
C HIS A 96 -19.92 -7.11 -17.32
N GLN A 97 -20.33 -6.13 -16.49
CA GLN A 97 -21.41 -6.35 -15.51
C GLN A 97 -22.44 -5.23 -15.53
N THR A 98 -23.63 -5.53 -16.09
CA THR A 98 -24.71 -4.57 -16.31
C THR A 98 -25.78 -4.48 -15.22
N ASP A 99 -25.76 -5.29 -14.14
CA ASP A 99 -27.04 -5.53 -13.42
C ASP A 99 -27.09 -5.51 -11.89
N SER A 100 -26.16 -4.88 -11.15
CA SER A 100 -26.11 -5.15 -9.70
C SER A 100 -26.27 -4.00 -8.69
N ALA A 101 -26.94 -2.83 -8.87
CA ALA A 101 -27.05 -1.71 -7.85
C ALA A 101 -25.78 -1.30 -7.02
N PRO A 102 -25.25 -0.07 -7.11
CA PRO A 102 -23.92 0.25 -6.55
C PRO A 102 -23.80 -0.12 -5.06
N ILE A 103 -22.75 -0.85 -4.67
CA ILE A 103 -22.42 -1.05 -3.24
C ILE A 103 -21.89 0.29 -2.73
N ILE A 104 -22.69 0.98 -1.93
CA ILE A 104 -22.32 2.26 -1.32
C ILE A 104 -21.66 1.96 0.03
N TYR A 105 -20.35 2.14 0.12
CA TYR A 105 -19.63 2.12 1.39
C TYR A 105 -19.71 3.51 2.01
N THR A 106 -20.50 3.71 3.05
CA THR A 106 -20.72 5.02 3.67
C THR A 106 -19.48 5.61 4.38
N ALA A 107 -18.37 4.85 4.45
CA ALA A 107 -17.12 5.26 5.08
C ALA A 107 -15.90 4.72 4.30
N SER A 108 -14.75 5.34 4.50
CA SER A 108 -13.48 4.90 3.92
C SER A 108 -13.14 3.46 4.34
N PRO A 109 -12.78 2.57 3.39
CA PRO A 109 -12.32 1.24 3.74
C PRO A 109 -10.93 1.35 4.37
N LEU A 110 -10.86 1.34 5.70
CA LEU A 110 -9.57 1.25 6.40
C LEU A 110 -8.93 -0.10 6.07
N PHE A 111 -7.77 -0.01 5.44
CA PHE A 111 -7.01 -1.13 4.90
C PHE A 111 -5.75 -1.35 5.71
N LEU A 112 -5.60 -2.57 6.22
CA LEU A 112 -4.39 -2.99 6.92
C LEU A 112 -3.48 -3.75 5.98
N PHE A 113 -2.33 -3.15 5.65
CA PHE A 113 -1.28 -3.81 4.90
C PHE A 113 -0.20 -4.33 5.85
N SER A 114 -0.05 -5.64 5.93
CA SER A 114 0.91 -6.28 6.84
C SER A 114 1.90 -7.18 6.11
N GLY A 115 2.97 -7.57 6.79
CA GLY A 115 3.94 -8.46 6.17
C GLY A 115 5.25 -8.56 6.90
N LYS A 116 6.22 -9.16 6.22
CA LYS A 116 7.61 -9.30 6.69
C LYS A 116 8.60 -9.03 5.56
N VAL A 117 9.75 -8.46 5.93
CA VAL A 117 10.94 -8.40 5.08
C VAL A 117 11.97 -9.38 5.63
N LEU A 118 12.35 -10.34 4.80
CA LEU A 118 13.22 -11.45 5.14
C LEU A 118 14.44 -11.48 4.22
N GLY A 119 15.50 -12.14 4.67
CA GLY A 119 16.66 -12.49 3.86
C GLY A 119 16.48 -13.85 3.18
N PRO A 120 17.42 -14.27 2.32
CA PRO A 120 17.31 -15.50 1.55
C PRO A 120 17.18 -16.77 2.39
N ASN A 121 17.62 -16.75 3.65
CA ASN A 121 17.54 -17.91 4.55
C ASN A 121 16.33 -17.81 5.50
N GLY A 122 15.40 -16.87 5.27
CA GLY A 122 14.22 -16.64 6.09
C GLY A 122 14.47 -15.83 7.35
N GLU A 123 15.67 -15.26 7.51
CA GLU A 123 16.01 -14.40 8.64
C GLU A 123 15.30 -13.03 8.54
N PRO A 124 14.86 -12.43 9.65
CA PRO A 124 14.40 -11.03 9.69
C PRO A 124 15.45 -10.06 9.12
N VAL A 125 14.99 -9.06 8.36
CA VAL A 125 15.86 -7.99 7.83
C VAL A 125 15.37 -6.64 8.29
N GLU A 126 16.27 -5.85 8.88
CA GLU A 126 16.04 -4.43 9.13
C GLU A 126 16.04 -3.66 7.81
N ALA A 127 14.84 -3.35 7.32
CA ALA A 127 14.60 -2.69 6.04
C ALA A 127 13.80 -1.39 6.21
N THR A 128 13.97 -0.50 5.24
CA THR A 128 13.11 0.67 5.04
C THR A 128 12.26 0.47 3.79
N LEU A 129 10.95 0.65 3.93
CA LEU A 129 9.95 0.68 2.87
C LEU A 129 9.62 2.15 2.58
N ASP A 130 10.03 2.67 1.43
CA ASP A 130 9.57 3.98 0.93
C ASP A 130 8.36 3.74 0.03
N LEU A 131 7.16 4.02 0.56
CA LEU A 131 5.88 3.67 -0.06
C LEU A 131 5.12 4.90 -0.52
N TRP A 132 4.42 4.76 -1.65
CA TRP A 132 3.47 5.76 -2.14
C TRP A 132 2.33 5.12 -2.92
N GLN A 133 1.15 5.74 -2.87
CA GLN A 133 -0.03 5.22 -3.56
C GLN A 133 -1.00 6.34 -3.92
N ALA A 134 -1.92 6.02 -4.84
CA ALA A 134 -3.11 6.82 -5.04
C ALA A 134 -4.08 6.66 -3.86
N ASN A 135 -5.03 7.57 -3.73
CA ASN A 135 -6.20 7.31 -2.90
C ASN A 135 -7.20 6.34 -3.57
N THR A 136 -8.33 6.10 -2.91
CA THR A 136 -9.46 5.28 -3.40
C THR A 136 -10.19 5.89 -4.60
N ARG A 137 -9.80 7.07 -5.08
CA ARG A 137 -10.28 7.69 -6.33
C ARG A 137 -9.23 7.66 -7.45
N GLY A 138 -8.06 7.11 -7.19
CA GLY A 138 -6.96 7.05 -8.18
C GLY A 138 -6.15 8.34 -8.26
N GLU A 139 -6.28 9.24 -7.28
CA GLU A 139 -5.61 10.54 -7.26
C GLU A 139 -4.27 10.46 -6.51
N TYR A 140 -3.24 11.09 -7.09
CA TYR A 140 -1.96 11.35 -6.45
C TYR A 140 -1.79 12.83 -6.15
N TRP A 141 -1.18 13.14 -5.01
CA TRP A 141 -0.71 14.48 -4.70
C TRP A 141 0.78 14.58 -5.01
N LEU A 142 1.14 15.66 -5.68
CA LEU A 142 2.53 16.00 -6.03
C LEU A 142 3.04 17.19 -5.22
N SER A 143 2.15 18.03 -4.68
CA SER A 143 2.49 19.19 -3.84
C SER A 143 2.56 18.88 -2.35
N GLU A 144 2.21 17.66 -1.94
CA GLU A 144 2.09 17.21 -0.55
C GLU A 144 2.44 15.73 -0.41
N TYR A 145 2.98 15.31 0.73
CA TYR A 145 3.32 13.90 1.01
C TYR A 145 2.11 13.02 1.36
N ARG A 146 0.92 13.36 0.85
CA ARG A 146 -0.33 12.63 1.10
C ARG A 146 -0.20 11.19 0.58
N ASN A 147 -0.45 10.20 1.44
CA ASN A 147 -0.29 8.77 1.16
C ASN A 147 1.13 8.39 0.69
N ARG A 148 2.16 9.05 1.25
CA ARG A 148 3.58 8.80 1.01
C ARG A 148 4.31 8.74 2.34
N GLY A 149 5.19 7.77 2.51
CA GLY A 149 5.91 7.62 3.76
C GLY A 149 7.00 6.58 3.71
N LYS A 150 8.00 6.77 4.59
CA LYS A 150 9.01 5.78 4.90
C LYS A 150 8.59 5.01 6.15
N ILE A 151 8.72 3.69 6.08
CA ILE A 151 8.42 2.77 7.17
C ILE A 151 9.65 1.93 7.42
N THR A 152 10.18 2.01 8.64
CA THR A 152 11.18 1.05 9.12
C THR A 152 10.44 -0.15 9.70
N VAL A 153 10.78 -1.35 9.24
CA VAL A 153 10.21 -2.60 9.78
C VAL A 153 10.70 -2.84 11.21
N ASP A 154 10.02 -3.71 11.95
CA ASP A 154 10.52 -4.19 13.23
C ASP A 154 11.82 -4.99 12.99
N PRO A 155 12.99 -4.54 13.49
CA PRO A 155 14.26 -5.20 13.23
C PRO A 155 14.36 -6.60 13.84
N SER A 156 13.57 -6.89 14.89
CA SER A 156 13.61 -8.19 15.59
C SER A 156 12.85 -9.29 14.86
N THR A 157 11.83 -8.91 14.07
CA THR A 157 10.94 -9.87 13.39
C THR A 157 10.87 -9.69 11.88
N GLY A 158 11.36 -8.56 11.36
CA GLY A 158 11.23 -8.12 9.97
C GLY A 158 9.81 -7.63 9.65
N SER A 159 8.92 -7.54 10.64
CA SER A 159 7.49 -7.33 10.40
C SER A 159 7.15 -5.87 10.15
N PHE A 160 6.11 -5.65 9.34
CA PHE A 160 5.48 -4.35 9.20
C PHE A 160 3.96 -4.45 9.26
N GLU A 161 3.32 -3.39 9.73
CA GLU A 161 1.89 -3.20 9.84
C GLU A 161 1.57 -1.74 9.48
N ILE A 162 0.84 -1.54 8.40
CA ILE A 162 0.63 -0.22 7.81
C ILE A 162 -0.86 0.01 7.65
N LEU A 163 -1.39 0.98 8.39
CA LEU A 163 -2.75 1.48 8.19
C LEU A 163 -2.78 2.47 7.03
N THR A 164 -3.64 2.21 6.06
CA THR A 164 -3.86 3.07 4.90
C THR A 164 -5.27 2.84 4.33
N ILE A 165 -5.48 3.24 3.09
CA ILE A 165 -6.64 2.95 2.27
C ILE A 165 -6.22 2.12 1.04
N PRO A 166 -7.12 1.31 0.46
CA PRO A 166 -6.84 0.63 -0.79
C PRO A 166 -6.77 1.66 -1.94
N PRO A 167 -5.69 1.66 -2.76
CA PRO A 167 -5.62 2.54 -3.92
C PRO A 167 -6.66 2.10 -4.96
N ALA A 168 -7.19 3.04 -5.74
CA ALA A 168 -8.04 2.70 -6.88
C ALA A 168 -7.26 2.58 -8.20
N ILE A 169 -7.92 1.97 -9.18
CA ILE A 169 -7.49 1.98 -10.58
C ILE A 169 -7.40 3.44 -11.05
N TYR A 170 -6.32 3.78 -11.74
CA TYR A 170 -6.16 5.09 -12.35
C TYR A 170 -5.65 4.97 -13.79
N ALA A 171 -5.86 6.01 -14.59
CA ALA A 171 -5.46 6.02 -15.99
C ALA A 171 -4.31 7.02 -16.21
N ILE A 172 -3.32 6.60 -17.00
CA ILE A 172 -2.28 7.51 -17.52
C ILE A 172 -2.31 7.38 -19.05
N LEU A 173 -2.46 8.51 -19.75
CA LEU A 173 -2.40 8.59 -21.22
C LEU A 173 -3.30 7.55 -21.92
N GLY A 174 -4.49 7.28 -21.36
CA GLY A 174 -5.46 6.32 -21.91
C GLY A 174 -5.25 4.86 -21.52
N ALA A 175 -4.14 4.51 -20.85
CA ALA A 175 -3.91 3.17 -20.30
C ALA A 175 -4.37 3.09 -18.84
N GLN A 176 -5.23 2.11 -18.52
CA GLN A 176 -5.61 1.81 -17.14
C GLN A 176 -4.50 1.05 -16.42
N ARG A 177 -4.19 1.50 -15.21
CA ARG A 177 -3.30 0.81 -14.27
C ARG A 177 -4.15 0.22 -13.16
N VAL A 178 -4.03 -1.10 -12.98
CA VAL A 178 -4.63 -1.83 -11.84
C VAL A 178 -4.21 -1.18 -10.53
N ALA A 179 -5.02 -1.25 -9.48
CA ALA A 179 -4.68 -0.68 -8.19
C ALA A 179 -3.37 -1.26 -7.63
N HIS A 180 -2.49 -0.39 -7.11
CA HIS A 180 -1.22 -0.80 -6.53
C HIS A 180 -0.68 0.19 -5.51
N ILE A 181 0.11 -0.34 -4.58
CA ILE A 181 0.99 0.42 -3.68
C ILE A 181 2.42 0.30 -4.24
N HIS A 182 3.07 1.42 -4.51
CA HIS A 182 4.46 1.39 -4.92
C HIS A 182 5.40 1.24 -3.72
N GLY A 183 6.56 0.63 -3.93
CA GLY A 183 7.59 0.55 -2.91
C GLY A 183 9.00 0.57 -3.47
N ILE A 184 9.88 1.31 -2.79
CA ILE A 184 11.34 1.12 -2.85
C ILE A 184 11.76 0.57 -1.50
N ILE A 185 12.23 -0.67 -1.50
CA ILE A 185 12.62 -1.41 -0.30
C ILE A 185 14.13 -1.51 -0.26
N THR A 186 14.72 -1.03 0.83
CA THR A 186 16.18 -0.94 0.98
C THR A 186 16.60 -1.50 2.34
N ALA A 187 17.72 -2.21 2.37
CA ALA A 187 18.33 -2.72 3.59
C ALA A 187 19.85 -2.81 3.41
N PRO A 188 20.66 -2.50 4.44
CA PRO A 188 22.12 -2.65 4.36
C PRO A 188 22.53 -4.08 4.00
N GLY A 189 23.39 -4.24 2.98
CA GLY A 189 23.86 -5.56 2.52
C GLY A 189 22.89 -6.33 1.62
N TYR A 190 21.79 -5.70 1.19
CA TYR A 190 20.81 -6.28 0.26
C TYR A 190 20.64 -5.42 -0.98
N GLN A 191 20.25 -6.05 -2.09
CA GLN A 191 19.85 -5.34 -3.30
C GLN A 191 18.56 -4.56 -3.02
N SER A 192 18.51 -3.31 -3.48
CA SER A 192 17.28 -2.52 -3.39
C SER A 192 16.21 -3.10 -4.32
N LEU A 193 15.00 -3.30 -3.78
CA LEU A 193 13.86 -3.80 -4.54
C LEU A 193 12.91 -2.64 -4.84
N ILE A 194 12.72 -2.34 -6.12
CA ILE A 194 11.62 -1.49 -6.59
C ILE A 194 10.46 -2.41 -6.99
N THR A 195 9.27 -2.13 -6.48
CA THR A 195 8.09 -2.99 -6.70
C THR A 195 6.79 -2.19 -6.77
N GLN A 196 5.75 -2.86 -7.26
CA GLN A 196 4.35 -2.45 -7.18
C GLN A 196 3.55 -3.61 -6.60
N ILE A 197 2.85 -3.36 -5.52
CA ILE A 197 2.05 -4.36 -4.81
C ILE A 197 0.62 -4.22 -5.31
N TYR A 198 0.21 -5.13 -6.20
CA TYR A 198 -1.06 -5.05 -6.92
C TYR A 198 -2.22 -5.65 -6.15
N LEU A 199 -3.37 -5.00 -6.24
CA LEU A 199 -4.64 -5.42 -5.65
C LEU A 199 -5.70 -5.47 -6.75
N CYS A 200 -6.48 -6.55 -6.80
CA CYS A 200 -7.55 -6.72 -7.79
C CYS A 200 -8.89 -7.01 -7.10
N PRO A 201 -10.01 -6.49 -7.63
CA PRO A 201 -11.34 -6.99 -7.28
C PRO A 201 -11.40 -8.52 -7.39
N LYS A 202 -12.09 -9.18 -6.46
CA LYS A 202 -12.24 -10.65 -6.38
C LYS A 202 -10.92 -11.43 -6.30
N ASN A 203 -9.79 -10.76 -6.07
CA ASN A 203 -8.45 -11.32 -6.26
C ASN A 203 -8.26 -11.92 -7.67
N ASP A 204 -8.86 -11.30 -8.69
CA ASP A 204 -8.84 -11.78 -10.07
C ASP A 204 -7.52 -11.43 -10.77
N LEU A 205 -6.70 -12.46 -11.02
CA LEU A 205 -5.42 -12.33 -11.72
C LEU A 205 -5.57 -11.92 -13.20
N THR A 206 -6.74 -12.12 -13.82
CA THR A 206 -6.94 -11.82 -15.25
C THR A 206 -6.87 -10.34 -15.58
N MET A 207 -7.01 -9.47 -14.57
CA MET A 207 -6.85 -8.02 -14.71
C MET A 207 -5.38 -7.62 -14.94
N MET A 208 -4.44 -8.51 -14.67
CA MET A 208 -3.01 -8.27 -14.81
C MET A 208 -2.50 -8.84 -16.14
N ARG A 209 -1.52 -8.14 -16.74
CA ARG A 209 -0.76 -8.69 -17.87
C ARG A 209 0.29 -9.66 -17.34
N GLY A 210 0.01 -10.95 -17.47
CA GLY A 210 0.89 -12.04 -17.07
C GLY A 210 0.81 -12.38 -15.58
N ASN A 211 1.38 -13.53 -15.21
CA ASN A 211 1.52 -13.91 -13.81
C ASN A 211 2.54 -12.97 -13.14
N ARG A 212 2.12 -12.27 -12.10
CA ARG A 212 3.00 -11.43 -11.30
C ARG A 212 2.94 -11.84 -9.84
N GLU A 213 4.11 -12.10 -9.25
CA GLU A 213 4.22 -12.49 -7.83
C GLU A 213 3.96 -11.32 -6.88
N ASN A 214 4.02 -10.08 -7.38
CA ASN A 214 3.69 -8.88 -6.62
C ASN A 214 2.19 -8.53 -6.64
N MET A 215 1.32 -9.45 -7.06
CA MET A 215 -0.13 -9.38 -6.81
C MET A 215 -0.47 -10.07 -5.50
N ILE A 216 -1.10 -9.32 -4.59
CA ILE A 216 -1.51 -9.81 -3.27
C ILE A 216 -3.00 -10.11 -3.23
N LYS A 217 -3.35 -11.09 -2.40
CA LYS A 217 -4.73 -11.45 -2.12
C LYS A 217 -5.25 -10.64 -0.95
N GLY A 218 -6.30 -9.86 -1.20
CA GLY A 218 -7.02 -9.16 -0.14
C GLY A 218 -8.02 -10.05 0.58
N TRP A 219 -8.31 -9.68 1.81
CA TRP A 219 -9.40 -10.18 2.65
C TRP A 219 -10.27 -9.00 3.12
N SER A 220 -11.50 -9.28 3.51
CA SER A 220 -12.44 -8.28 4.00
C SER A 220 -13.21 -8.74 5.24
N ILE A 221 -13.66 -7.79 6.04
CA ILE A 221 -14.60 -8.00 7.13
C ILE A 221 -15.98 -7.58 6.61
N PRO A 222 -16.96 -8.49 6.51
CA PRO A 222 -18.26 -8.16 5.97
C PRO A 222 -18.97 -7.06 6.76
N THR A 223 -19.77 -6.24 6.07
CA THR A 223 -20.70 -5.32 6.74
C THR A 223 -21.82 -6.11 7.45
N GLU A 224 -22.67 -5.42 8.23
CA GLU A 224 -23.87 -6.04 8.83
C GLU A 224 -24.82 -6.64 7.77
N LYS A 225 -24.79 -6.12 6.54
CA LYS A 225 -25.57 -6.64 5.40
C LYS A 225 -24.88 -7.80 4.67
N GLY A 226 -23.67 -8.17 5.09
CA GLY A 226 -22.84 -9.19 4.45
C GLY A 226 -22.04 -8.70 3.23
N ASP A 227 -22.01 -7.38 2.97
CA ASP A 227 -21.23 -6.83 1.85
C ASP A 227 -19.73 -6.96 2.11
N ARG A 228 -18.96 -7.33 1.09
CA ARG A 228 -17.50 -7.54 1.18
C ARG A 228 -16.75 -6.56 0.30
N TYR A 229 -15.70 -5.95 0.86
CA TYR A 229 -14.85 -5.01 0.10
C TYR A 229 -14.29 -5.70 -1.14
N TRP A 230 -14.57 -5.14 -2.32
CA TRP A 230 -14.10 -5.67 -3.61
C TRP A 230 -14.45 -7.14 -3.89
N ASP A 231 -15.50 -7.66 -3.25
CA ASP A 231 -15.82 -9.10 -3.25
C ASP A 231 -14.63 -9.98 -2.79
N TRP A 232 -13.71 -9.43 -2.00
CA TRP A 232 -12.65 -10.21 -1.38
C TRP A 232 -13.22 -11.25 -0.41
N PRO A 233 -12.51 -12.38 -0.21
CA PRO A 233 -12.91 -13.37 0.78
C PRO A 233 -13.08 -12.73 2.17
N GLN A 234 -13.98 -13.31 2.95
CA GLN A 234 -14.13 -12.94 4.34
C GLN A 234 -12.88 -13.38 5.10
N LEU A 235 -12.39 -12.55 6.03
CA LEU A 235 -11.36 -12.96 6.98
C LEU A 235 -11.92 -14.07 7.87
N GLU A 236 -11.33 -15.26 7.78
CA GLU A 236 -11.83 -16.43 8.49
C GLU A 236 -11.28 -16.49 9.92
N SER A 237 -12.09 -16.99 10.86
CA SER A 237 -11.67 -17.15 12.26
C SER A 237 -10.46 -18.10 12.43
N SER A 238 -10.21 -18.97 11.45
CA SER A 238 -9.02 -19.83 11.40
C SER A 238 -7.72 -19.09 11.08
N GLU A 239 -7.79 -17.88 10.51
CA GLU A 239 -6.62 -17.03 10.20
C GLU A 239 -6.15 -16.26 11.44
N THR A 240 -5.83 -17.02 12.50
CA THR A 240 -5.65 -16.51 13.88
C THR A 240 -4.64 -15.37 14.00
N GLU A 241 -3.54 -15.40 13.25
CA GLU A 241 -2.54 -14.32 13.24
C GLU A 241 -3.12 -13.00 12.71
N THR A 242 -3.88 -13.06 11.62
CA THR A 242 -4.48 -11.87 10.99
C THR A 242 -5.65 -11.36 11.81
N VAL A 243 -6.47 -12.26 12.36
CA VAL A 243 -7.56 -11.90 13.29
C VAL A 243 -7.02 -11.15 14.51
N LYS A 244 -5.98 -11.69 15.16
CA LYS A 244 -5.37 -11.05 16.33
C LYS A 244 -4.78 -9.68 15.98
N LEU A 245 -4.11 -9.58 14.82
CA LEU A 245 -3.59 -8.31 14.34
C LEU A 245 -4.72 -7.27 14.16
N VAL A 246 -5.84 -7.66 13.54
CA VAL A 246 -7.02 -6.80 13.36
C VAL A 246 -7.60 -6.36 14.70
N GLU A 247 -7.72 -7.27 15.68
CA GLU A 247 -8.20 -6.95 17.02
C GLU A 247 -7.30 -5.92 17.72
N GLU A 248 -5.98 -6.10 17.65
CA GLU A 248 -5.01 -5.17 18.21
C GLU A 248 -5.10 -3.77 17.56
N TRP A 249 -5.25 -3.71 16.24
CA TRP A 249 -5.45 -2.45 15.52
C TRP A 249 -6.78 -1.80 15.85
N ASN A 250 -7.89 -2.55 15.85
CA ASN A 250 -9.20 -2.03 16.21
C ASN A 250 -9.25 -1.51 17.64
N SER A 251 -8.57 -2.17 18.59
CA SER A 251 -8.46 -1.69 19.96
C SER A 251 -7.70 -0.36 20.05
N ARG A 252 -6.71 -0.13 19.18
CA ARG A 252 -6.01 1.17 19.07
C ARG A 252 -6.88 2.23 18.40
N LEU A 253 -7.59 1.85 17.34
CA LEU A 253 -8.45 2.74 16.56
C LEU A 253 -9.70 3.20 17.32
N ALA A 254 -10.13 2.44 18.33
CA ALA A 254 -11.25 2.79 19.21
C ALA A 254 -11.09 4.15 19.92
N SER A 255 -9.86 4.67 20.05
CA SER A 255 -9.60 6.00 20.60
C SER A 255 -9.79 7.15 19.59
N GLN A 256 -9.96 6.85 18.30
CA GLN A 256 -10.08 7.85 17.24
C GLN A 256 -11.53 8.35 17.10
N PRO A 257 -11.74 9.65 16.81
CA PRO A 257 -13.03 10.34 16.97
C PRO A 257 -14.18 9.92 16.03
N ASP A 258 -13.98 8.95 15.14
CA ASP A 258 -14.99 8.55 14.14
C ASP A 258 -15.29 7.03 14.16
N GLY A 259 -14.98 6.33 15.26
CA GLY A 259 -15.26 4.90 15.39
C GLY A 259 -14.54 4.03 14.36
N TRP A 260 -13.32 4.42 13.99
CA TRP A 260 -12.49 3.77 12.98
C TRP A 260 -12.34 2.27 13.25
N LYS A 261 -12.56 1.47 12.21
CA LYS A 261 -12.37 0.02 12.22
C LYS A 261 -11.75 -0.45 10.92
N ILE A 262 -10.80 -1.36 11.03
CA ILE A 262 -10.29 -2.10 9.88
C ILE A 262 -11.46 -2.81 9.21
N THR A 263 -11.53 -2.72 7.88
CA THR A 263 -12.59 -3.33 7.06
C THR A 263 -12.04 -4.32 6.05
N CYS A 264 -10.77 -4.21 5.72
CA CYS A 264 -10.09 -5.08 4.78
C CYS A 264 -8.58 -5.00 5.00
N GLY A 265 -7.85 -5.89 4.33
CA GLY A 265 -6.41 -5.91 4.41
C GLY A 265 -5.81 -6.94 3.48
N ALA A 266 -4.50 -7.01 3.51
CA ALA A 266 -3.72 -7.99 2.78
C ALA A 266 -2.33 -8.13 3.37
N SER A 267 -1.67 -9.24 3.06
CA SER A 267 -0.34 -9.53 3.59
C SER A 267 0.66 -9.86 2.49
N GLN A 268 1.92 -9.44 2.66
CA GLN A 268 3.02 -9.78 1.76
C GLN A 268 4.29 -10.15 2.52
N VAL A 269 4.93 -11.25 2.15
CA VAL A 269 6.31 -11.56 2.54
C VAL A 269 7.25 -11.14 1.43
N ILE A 270 8.27 -10.37 1.77
CA ILE A 270 9.27 -9.85 0.83
C ILE A 270 10.61 -10.47 1.20
N THR A 271 11.16 -11.32 0.34
CA THR A 271 12.49 -11.90 0.54
C THR A 271 13.51 -11.13 -0.29
N LEU A 272 14.44 -10.40 0.33
CA LEU A 272 15.43 -9.62 -0.39
C LEU A 272 16.63 -10.47 -0.84
N ASN A 273 17.19 -10.12 -1.99
CA ASN A 273 18.46 -10.68 -2.48
C ASN A 273 19.66 -9.98 -1.83
N LYS A 274 20.76 -10.71 -1.60
CA LYS A 274 22.03 -10.11 -1.15
C LYS A 274 22.65 -9.24 -2.24
N ALA A 275 23.24 -8.12 -1.83
CA ALA A 275 23.94 -7.16 -2.69
C ALA A 275 25.21 -7.75 -3.32
#